data_AF-A0A9D9X9W2-F1
#
_entry.id   AF-A0A9D9X9W2-F1
#
_cell.length_a   1.000
_cell.length_b   1.000
_cell.length_c   1.000
_cell.angle_alpha   90.00
_cell.angle_beta   90.00
_cell.angle_gamma   90.00
#
_symmetry.space_group_name_H-M   'P 1'
#
loop_
_entity.id
_entity.type
_entity.pdbx_description
1 polymer ?
#
loop_
_entity_poly.entity_id
_entity_poly.type
_entity_poly.pdbx_seq_one_letter_code
_entity_poly.pdbx_strand_id
1 'polypeptide(L)'
;MKSKLIWFWLLFLLHCGYSFSQEKNEIIQQRIEFLSEQNEAEELDLTNVFEQLDYYFEHPLNLNTADFETLKSLQLLTDIQINDLLLHIKQFGKLISIYELQSLAYWDLTIIEQVLPFVRV
;
A
#
# COMPACT_ATOMS: atom_id res chain seq x y z
N MET A 1 35.35 24.01 17.76
CA MET A 1 34.27 24.25 16.76
C MET A 1 33.90 23.00 15.96
N LYS A 2 34.85 22.19 15.47
CA LYS A 2 34.56 20.96 14.70
C LYS A 2 33.72 19.90 15.45
N SER A 3 33.95 19.73 16.75
CA SER A 3 33.20 18.75 17.58
C SER A 3 31.73 19.13 17.81
N LYS A 4 31.41 20.41 17.98
CA LYS A 4 30.01 20.89 18.13
C LYS A 4 29.19 20.74 16.85
N LEU A 5 29.86 20.84 15.69
CA LEU A 5 29.24 20.60 14.38
C LEU A 5 28.82 19.13 14.23
N ILE A 6 29.67 18.19 14.68
CA ILE A 6 29.40 16.74 14.62
C ILE A 6 28.17 16.36 15.45
N TRP A 7 28.02 16.91 16.66
CA TRP A 7 26.83 16.71 17.48
C TRP A 7 25.57 17.31 16.86
N PHE A 8 25.69 18.45 16.17
CA PHE A 8 24.58 19.06 15.43
C PHE A 8 24.13 18.19 14.25
N TRP A 9 25.07 17.62 13.49
CA TRP A 9 24.79 16.66 12.41
C TRP A 9 24.19 15.34 12.91
N LEU A 10 24.64 14.83 14.06
CA LEU A 10 24.06 13.64 14.71
C LEU A 10 22.63 13.88 15.19
N LEU A 11 22.34 15.07 15.75
CA LEU A 11 21.00 15.44 16.20
C LEU A 11 20.04 15.65 15.02
N PHE A 12 20.54 16.18 13.90
CA PHE A 12 19.79 16.32 12.64
C PHE A 12 19.49 14.96 11.98
N LEU A 13 20.46 14.03 11.98
CA LEU A 13 20.28 12.67 11.48
C LEU A 13 19.24 11.87 12.28
N LEU A 14 19.20 12.05 13.60
CA LEU A 14 18.19 11.42 14.44
C LEU A 14 16.77 11.95 14.14
N HIS A 15 16.61 13.25 13.91
CA HIS A 15 15.29 13.85 13.66
C HIS A 15 14.66 13.40 12.33
N CYS A 16 15.48 13.18 11.29
CA CYS A 16 14.99 12.76 9.98
C CYS A 16 14.42 11.32 9.98
N GLY A 17 15.02 10.41 10.75
CA GLY A 17 14.55 9.02 10.85
C GLY A 17 13.17 8.90 11.52
N TYR A 18 12.85 9.78 12.47
CA TYR A 18 11.53 9.80 13.11
C TYR A 18 10.42 10.27 12.16
N SER A 19 10.69 11.19 11.24
CA SER A 19 9.67 11.72 10.31
C SER A 19 9.18 10.68 9.31
N PHE A 20 10.09 9.87 8.74
CA PHE A 20 9.71 8.85 7.76
C PHE A 20 8.85 7.73 8.38
N SER A 21 9.15 7.31 9.60
CA SER A 21 8.35 6.30 10.30
C SER A 21 6.97 6.81 10.69
N GLN A 22 6.79 8.11 10.93
CA GLN A 22 5.48 8.69 11.21
C GLN A 22 4.60 8.68 9.95
N GLU A 23 5.12 9.13 8.82
CA GLU A 23 4.40 9.15 7.54
C GLU A 23 3.90 7.74 7.15
N LYS A 24 4.77 6.72 7.25
CA LYS A 24 4.39 5.33 6.99
C LYS A 24 3.22 4.87 7.86
N ASN A 25 3.30 5.10 9.17
CA ASN A 25 2.25 4.68 10.10
C ASN A 25 0.93 5.39 9.82
N GLU A 26 0.97 6.69 9.50
CA GLU A 26 -0.23 7.46 9.13
C GLU A 26 -0.88 6.89 7.85
N ILE A 27 -0.08 6.57 6.83
CA ILE A 27 -0.56 5.96 5.59
C ILE A 27 -1.29 4.65 5.89
N ILE A 28 -0.72 3.76 6.70
CA ILE A 28 -1.33 2.46 7.02
C ILE A 28 -2.58 2.64 7.87
N GLN A 29 -2.56 3.53 8.88
CA GLN A 29 -3.73 3.79 9.74
C GLN A 29 -4.94 4.28 8.94
N GLN A 30 -4.73 5.14 7.93
CA GLN A 30 -5.81 5.56 7.03
C GLN A 30 -6.47 4.39 6.29
N ARG A 31 -5.73 3.32 5.97
CA ARG A 31 -6.29 2.10 5.33
C ARG A 31 -7.06 1.26 6.33
N ILE A 32 -6.57 1.18 7.57
CA ILE A 32 -7.28 0.49 8.65
C ILE A 32 -8.61 1.18 8.94
N GLU A 33 -8.63 2.51 9.00
CA GLU A 33 -9.85 3.31 9.15
C GLU A 33 -10.82 3.06 7.98
N PHE A 34 -10.31 3.12 6.74
CA PHE A 34 -11.10 2.81 5.54
C PHE A 34 -11.73 1.42 5.59
N LEU A 35 -10.97 0.39 5.99
CA LEU A 35 -11.48 -0.98 6.11
C LEU A 35 -12.50 -1.11 7.24
N SER A 36 -12.29 -0.41 8.36
CA SER A 36 -13.24 -0.36 9.47
C SER A 36 -14.56 0.31 9.08
N GLU A 37 -14.52 1.30 8.18
CA GLU A 37 -15.73 1.96 7.67
C GLU A 37 -16.49 1.08 6.66
N GLN A 38 -15.77 0.29 5.85
CA GLN A 38 -16.41 -0.58 4.86
C GLN A 38 -16.99 -1.86 5.46
N ASN A 39 -16.40 -2.38 6.54
CA ASN A 39 -16.81 -3.64 7.15
C ASN A 39 -17.59 -3.42 8.46
N GLU A 40 -18.89 -3.17 8.33
CA GLU A 40 -19.80 -3.06 9.48
C GLU A 40 -20.16 -4.43 10.11
N ALA A 41 -19.86 -5.56 9.44
CA ALA A 41 -20.40 -6.87 9.79
C ALA A 41 -19.38 -7.99 10.08
N GLU A 42 -18.11 -7.83 9.70
CA GLU A 42 -17.08 -8.87 9.84
C GLU A 42 -15.99 -8.40 10.82
N GLU A 43 -15.67 -9.24 11.80
CA GLU A 43 -14.63 -8.96 12.80
C GLU A 43 -13.26 -9.14 12.15
N LEU A 44 -12.83 -8.13 11.38
CA LEU A 44 -11.50 -8.09 10.80
C LEU A 44 -10.45 -8.03 11.92
N ASP A 45 -9.43 -8.89 11.84
CA ASP A 45 -8.23 -8.73 12.68
C ASP A 45 -7.37 -7.59 12.13
N LEU A 46 -7.75 -6.36 12.48
CA LEU A 46 -7.07 -5.15 12.04
C LEU A 46 -5.60 -5.10 12.49
N THR A 47 -5.22 -5.85 13.54
CA THR A 47 -3.82 -5.96 13.96
C THR A 47 -3.02 -6.72 12.90
N ASN A 48 -3.56 -7.85 12.42
CA ASN A 48 -2.94 -8.61 11.36
C ASN A 48 -2.88 -7.83 10.04
N VAL A 49 -3.96 -7.10 9.70
CA VAL A 49 -3.98 -6.21 8.53
C VAL A 49 -2.87 -5.17 8.60
N PHE A 50 -2.69 -4.53 9.77
CA PHE A 50 -1.65 -3.53 9.95
C PHE A 50 -0.26 -4.11 9.68
N GLU A 51 0.06 -5.27 10.25
CA GLU A 51 1.36 -5.95 10.04
C GLU A 51 1.58 -6.31 8.56
N GLN A 52 0.52 -6.73 7.87
CA GLN A 52 0.59 -7.09 6.47
C GLN A 52 0.81 -5.88 5.56
N LEU A 53 0.10 -4.77 5.81
CA LEU A 53 0.30 -3.52 5.09
C LEU A 53 1.68 -2.90 5.39
N ASP A 54 2.18 -3.02 6.63
CA ASP A 54 3.53 -2.61 7.00
C ASP A 54 4.60 -3.34 6.18
N TYR A 55 4.41 -4.66 5.99
CA TYR A 55 5.27 -5.48 5.13
C TYR A 55 5.21 -5.04 3.66
N TYR A 56 4.01 -4.89 3.10
CA TYR A 56 3.87 -4.54 1.67
C TYR A 56 4.25 -3.10 1.36
N PHE A 57 4.27 -2.20 2.36
CA PHE A 57 4.83 -0.86 2.20
C PHE A 57 6.35 -0.92 1.93
N GLU A 58 7.08 -1.77 2.66
CA GLU A 58 8.52 -1.98 2.46
C GLU A 58 8.82 -2.90 1.26
N HIS A 59 7.88 -3.79 0.94
CA HIS A 59 8.01 -4.78 -0.13
C HIS A 59 6.82 -4.73 -1.10
N PRO A 60 6.69 -3.67 -1.92
CA PRO A 60 5.53 -3.49 -2.78
C PRO A 60 5.29 -4.67 -3.71
N LEU A 61 4.06 -5.15 -3.68
CA LEU A 61 3.58 -6.29 -4.44
C LEU A 61 3.57 -5.95 -5.93
N ASN A 62 4.21 -6.79 -6.74
CA ASN A 62 4.25 -6.58 -8.18
C ASN A 62 2.94 -7.08 -8.83
N LEU A 63 2.13 -6.14 -9.33
CA LEU A 63 0.84 -6.42 -9.95
C LEU A 63 0.93 -7.26 -11.23
N ASN A 64 2.05 -7.19 -11.95
CA ASN A 64 2.29 -7.98 -13.17
C ASN A 64 2.61 -9.46 -12.89
N THR A 65 2.87 -9.83 -11.64
CA THR A 65 3.29 -11.19 -11.28
C THR A 65 2.52 -11.81 -10.12
N ALA A 66 1.80 -11.01 -9.35
CA ALA A 66 1.00 -11.50 -8.22
C ALA A 66 -0.18 -12.34 -8.71
N ASP A 67 -0.48 -13.40 -7.98
CA ASP A 67 -1.68 -14.20 -8.19
C ASP A 67 -2.87 -13.65 -7.39
N PHE A 68 -4.02 -14.27 -7.60
CA PHE A 68 -5.28 -13.88 -6.95
C PHE A 68 -5.17 -13.89 -5.42
N GLU A 69 -4.62 -14.97 -4.84
CA GLU A 69 -4.51 -15.11 -3.38
C GLU A 69 -3.54 -14.09 -2.78
N THR A 70 -2.44 -13.80 -3.46
CA THR A 70 -1.49 -12.77 -3.03
C THR A 70 -2.13 -11.38 -3.07
N LEU A 71 -2.89 -11.06 -4.12
CA LEU A 71 -3.64 -9.79 -4.20
C LEU A 71 -4.73 -9.70 -3.12
N LYS A 72 -5.44 -10.81 -2.88
CA LYS A 72 -6.48 -10.91 -1.84
C LYS A 72 -5.92 -10.72 -0.44
N SER A 73 -4.68 -11.14 -0.22
CA SER A 73 -3.98 -10.96 1.04
C SER A 73 -3.77 -9.48 1.41
N LEU A 74 -3.85 -8.53 0.47
CA LEU A 74 -3.82 -7.10 0.82
C LEU A 74 -5.05 -6.67 1.62
N GLN A 75 -6.17 -7.39 1.53
CA GLN A 75 -7.46 -7.09 2.15
C GLN A 75 -8.08 -5.73 1.74
N LEU A 76 -7.41 -4.96 0.88
CA LEU A 76 -7.87 -3.67 0.34
C LEU A 76 -8.69 -3.80 -0.95
N LEU A 77 -8.77 -5.01 -1.51
CA LEU A 77 -9.41 -5.28 -2.79
C LEU A 77 -10.48 -6.35 -2.66
N THR A 78 -11.59 -6.13 -3.35
CA THR A 78 -12.64 -7.13 -3.52
C THR A 78 -12.25 -8.17 -4.58
N ASP A 79 -12.86 -9.35 -4.51
CA ASP A 79 -12.67 -10.40 -5.52
C ASP A 79 -12.97 -9.91 -6.96
N ILE A 80 -13.90 -8.96 -7.12
CA ILE A 80 -14.22 -8.35 -8.43
C ILE A 80 -13.05 -7.51 -8.95
N GLN A 81 -12.49 -6.64 -8.10
CA GLN A 81 -11.37 -5.78 -8.48
C GLN A 81 -10.11 -6.56 -8.82
N ILE A 82 -9.83 -7.63 -8.07
CA ILE A 82 -8.70 -8.53 -8.32
C ILE A 82 -8.87 -9.20 -9.69
N ASN A 83 -10.06 -9.75 -9.96
CA ASN A 83 -10.32 -10.41 -11.24
C ASN A 83 -10.27 -9.44 -12.43
N ASP A 84 -10.72 -8.19 -12.26
CA ASP A 84 -10.66 -7.15 -13.29
C ASP A 84 -9.20 -6.85 -13.69
N LEU A 85 -8.32 -6.66 -12.69
CA LEU A 85 -6.88 -6.48 -12.90
C LEU A 85 -6.25 -7.67 -13.64
N LEU A 86 -6.50 -8.89 -13.15
CA LEU A 86 -5.93 -10.11 -13.75
C LEU A 86 -6.44 -10.34 -15.18
N LEU A 87 -7.71 -10.04 -15.44
CA LEU A 87 -8.30 -10.12 -16.77
C LEU A 87 -7.69 -9.08 -17.71
N HIS A 88 -7.51 -7.84 -17.25
CA HIS A 88 -6.86 -6.79 -18.01
C HIS A 88 -5.44 -7.21 -18.43
N ILE A 89 -4.63 -7.70 -17.48
CA ILE A 89 -3.26 -8.16 -17.76
C ILE A 89 -3.27 -9.33 -18.75
N LYS A 90 -4.24 -10.26 -18.61
CA LYS A 90 -4.39 -11.39 -19.52
C LYS A 90 -4.76 -10.96 -20.95
N GLN A 91 -5.56 -9.90 -21.11
CA GLN A 91 -6.05 -9.44 -22.41
C GLN A 91 -5.06 -8.51 -23.11
N PHE A 92 -4.43 -7.59 -22.38
CA PHE A 92 -3.63 -6.51 -22.95
C PHE A 92 -2.12 -6.67 -22.71
N GLY A 93 -1.72 -7.62 -21.86
CA GLY A 93 -0.35 -7.84 -21.46
C GLY A 93 -0.03 -7.13 -20.14
N LYS A 94 1.27 -7.08 -19.80
CA LYS A 94 1.73 -6.46 -18.56
C LYS A 94 1.43 -4.96 -18.54
N LEU A 95 1.05 -4.45 -17.37
CA LEU A 95 0.97 -3.01 -17.10
C LEU A 95 2.34 -2.39 -17.39
N ILE A 96 2.35 -1.27 -18.13
CA ILE A 96 3.56 -0.50 -18.43
C ILE A 96 3.72 0.63 -17.40
N SER A 97 2.59 1.17 -16.94
CA SER A 97 2.51 2.21 -15.93
C SER A 97 1.50 1.88 -14.84
N ILE A 98 1.80 2.27 -13.60
CA ILE A 98 0.84 2.20 -12.49
C ILE A 98 -0.44 3.00 -12.75
N TYR A 99 -0.39 4.02 -13.62
CA TYR A 99 -1.56 4.84 -13.96
C TYR A 99 -2.59 4.10 -14.82
N GLU A 100 -2.24 2.96 -15.43
CA GLU A 100 -3.18 2.11 -16.18
C GLU A 100 -4.27 1.52 -15.29
N LEU A 101 -4.11 1.51 -13.95
CA LEU A 101 -5.15 1.14 -13.02
C LEU A 101 -6.45 1.96 -13.20
N GLN A 102 -6.34 3.21 -13.68
CA GLN A 102 -7.50 4.05 -13.99
C GLN A 102 -8.31 3.56 -15.20
N SER A 103 -7.80 2.61 -15.98
CA SER A 103 -8.52 1.99 -17.10
C SER A 103 -9.33 0.76 -16.69
N LEU A 104 -9.16 0.29 -15.45
CA LEU A 104 -9.89 -0.86 -14.91
C LEU A 104 -11.32 -0.45 -14.57
N ALA A 105 -12.28 -1.30 -14.93
CA ALA A 105 -13.70 -0.96 -14.89
C ALA A 105 -14.24 -0.81 -13.46
N TYR A 106 -13.68 -1.55 -12.50
CA TYR A 106 -14.15 -1.57 -11.11
C TYR A 106 -13.23 -0.83 -10.14
N TRP A 107 -12.34 0.01 -10.68
CA TRP A 107 -11.37 0.78 -9.90
C TRP A 107 -11.68 2.26 -10.03
N ASP A 108 -12.08 2.87 -8.91
CA ASP A 108 -12.15 4.32 -8.79
C ASP A 108 -10.85 4.89 -8.18
N LEU A 109 -10.73 6.22 -8.15
CA LEU A 109 -9.56 6.89 -7.60
C LEU A 109 -9.35 6.56 -6.11
N THR A 110 -10.43 6.40 -5.35
CA THR A 110 -10.35 6.08 -3.93
C THR A 110 -9.69 4.72 -3.72
N ILE A 111 -10.12 3.69 -4.45
CA ILE A 111 -9.54 2.34 -4.39
C ILE A 111 -8.09 2.34 -4.86
N ILE A 112 -7.80 3.05 -5.96
CA ILE A 112 -6.43 3.19 -6.47
C ILE A 112 -5.54 3.80 -5.38
N GLU A 113 -5.95 4.91 -4.77
CA GLU A 113 -5.23 5.56 -3.68
C GLU A 113 -5.00 4.62 -2.50
N GLN A 114 -5.97 3.78 -2.13
CA GLN A 114 -5.80 2.83 -1.04
C GLN A 114 -4.66 1.85 -1.30
N VAL A 115 -4.51 1.33 -2.53
CA VAL A 115 -3.50 0.29 -2.81
C VAL A 115 -2.13 0.81 -3.23
N LEU A 116 -2.05 2.02 -3.80
CA LEU A 116 -0.82 2.57 -4.39
C LEU A 116 0.44 2.46 -3.50
N PRO A 117 0.39 2.68 -2.17
CA PRO A 117 1.58 2.55 -1.32
C PRO A 117 2.15 1.12 -1.22
N PHE A 118 1.33 0.11 -1.52
CA PHE A 118 1.63 -1.30 -1.24
C PHE A 118 1.93 -2.12 -2.50
N VAL A 119 1.90 -1.48 -3.67
CA VAL A 119 1.99 -2.15 -4.97
C VAL A 119 2.96 -1.47 -5.91
N ARG A 120 3.40 -2.20 -6.93
CA ARG A 120 4.23 -1.70 -8.02
C ARG A 120 3.91 -2.41 -9.33
N VAL A 121 4.34 -1.80 -10.43
CA VAL A 121 4.29 -2.33 -11.80
C VAL A 121 5.66 -2.80 -12.25
#